data_AF-A0A522R4U3-F1
#
_entry.id   AF-A0A522R4U3-F1
#
_cell.length_a   1.000
_cell.length_b   1.000
_cell.length_c   1.000
_cell.angle_alpha   90.00
_cell.angle_beta   90.00
_cell.angle_gamma   90.00
#
_symmetry.space_group_name_H-M   'P 1'
#
loop_
_entity.id
_entity.type
_entity.pdbx_description
1 polymer ?
#
loop_
_entity_poly.entity_id
_entity_poly.type
_entity_poly.pdbx_seq_one_letter_code
_entity_poly.pdbx_strand_id
1 'polypeptide(L)'
;MAYADLQHPLPASATYADIWKDAITRNNQIYRERGDTRFGKRNAPAIEVHFVVWSRRRSAILSILDTVTGCTVKMTVPQAHATVKLCPMRVAIYEGIEVRTLDGGRACFLERSAGTLANPTGSAAYASYDVARHTVRIGIIVNHKAVDGCSLSVP
;
A
#
# COMPACT_ATOMS: atom_id res chain seq x y z
N MET A 1 -5.52 8.64 -1.30
CA MET A 1 -5.02 7.52 -0.47
C MET A 1 -3.98 8.07 0.49
N ALA A 2 -3.72 7.38 1.61
CA ALA A 2 -2.73 7.80 2.60
C ALA A 2 -1.65 6.73 2.75
N TYR A 3 -0.44 7.15 3.11
CA TYR A 3 0.73 6.27 3.24
C TYR A 3 1.13 6.12 4.69
N ALA A 4 1.59 4.92 5.08
CA ALA A 4 2.14 4.63 6.38
C ALA A 4 3.56 4.04 6.24
N ASP A 5 4.52 4.57 7.00
CA ASP A 5 5.84 3.94 7.16
C ASP A 5 5.71 2.76 8.13
N LEU A 6 5.83 1.54 7.60
CA LEU A 6 5.81 0.31 8.38
C LEU A 6 7.22 -0.20 8.69
N GLN A 7 8.27 0.48 8.20
CA GLN A 7 9.63 0.26 8.66
C GLN A 7 9.77 0.70 10.12
N HIS A 8 9.18 1.85 10.46
CA HIS A 8 9.13 2.42 11.81
C HIS A 8 7.67 2.64 12.25
N PRO A 9 6.92 1.56 12.56
CA PRO A 9 5.51 1.67 12.85
C PRO A 9 5.27 2.52 14.11
N LEU A 10 4.33 3.45 14.00
CA LEU A 10 3.80 4.24 15.10
C LEU A 10 2.48 3.64 15.59
N PRO A 11 1.98 4.01 16.80
CA PRO A 11 0.66 3.56 17.26
C PRO A 11 -0.46 3.83 16.24
N ALA A 12 -0.40 4.96 15.53
CA ALA A 12 -1.36 5.33 14.50
C ALA A 12 -1.32 4.44 13.24
N SER A 13 -0.24 3.69 13.03
CA SER A 13 -0.09 2.76 11.90
C SER A 13 -0.14 1.28 12.32
N ALA A 14 -0.45 1.00 13.59
CA ALA A 14 -0.46 -0.36 14.14
C ALA A 14 -1.44 -1.28 13.39
N THR A 15 -2.64 -0.77 13.08
CA THR A 15 -3.66 -1.51 12.31
C THR A 15 -3.13 -1.97 10.96
N TYR A 16 -2.37 -1.12 10.25
CA TYR A 16 -1.81 -1.47 8.94
C TYR A 16 -0.65 -2.47 9.06
N ALA A 17 0.15 -2.36 10.12
CA ALA A 17 1.17 -3.35 10.42
C ALA A 17 0.55 -4.74 10.73
N ASP A 18 -0.57 -4.78 11.46
CA ASP A 18 -1.28 -6.01 11.79
C ASP A 18 -1.88 -6.68 10.54
N ILE A 19 -2.46 -5.91 9.61
CA ILE A 19 -2.97 -6.42 8.32
C ILE A 19 -1.88 -7.18 7.56
N TRP A 20 -0.61 -6.77 7.68
CA TRP A 20 0.52 -7.25 6.91
C TRP A 20 1.58 -7.99 7.74
N LYS A 21 1.27 -8.37 8.98
CA LYS A 21 2.24 -8.91 9.94
C LYS A 21 3.05 -10.09 9.39
N ASP A 22 2.39 -11.00 8.69
CA ASP A 22 3.00 -12.15 8.02
C ASP A 22 3.96 -11.74 6.90
N ALA A 23 3.53 -10.85 6.00
CA ALA A 23 4.36 -10.38 4.88
C ALA A 23 5.57 -9.58 5.37
N ILE A 24 5.39 -8.74 6.38
CA ILE A 24 6.48 -7.99 7.03
C ILE A 24 7.46 -8.95 7.71
N THR A 25 6.96 -9.93 8.45
CA THR A 25 7.80 -10.95 9.12
C THR A 25 8.63 -11.72 8.09
N ARG A 26 8.02 -12.13 6.97
CA ARG A 26 8.73 -12.82 5.89
C ARG A 26 9.78 -11.91 5.24
N ASN A 27 9.46 -10.65 4.97
CA ASN A 27 10.43 -9.68 4.44
C ASN A 27 11.63 -9.52 5.38
N ASN A 28 11.40 -9.35 6.68
CA ASN A 28 12.45 -9.26 7.71
C ASN A 28 13.33 -10.53 7.74
N GLN A 29 12.73 -11.71 7.55
CA GLN A 29 13.46 -12.97 7.50
C GLN A 29 14.38 -13.04 6.27
N ILE A 30 13.89 -12.63 5.09
CA ILE A 30 14.71 -12.63 3.85
C ILE A 30 15.95 -11.75 4.00
N TYR A 31 15.82 -10.58 4.62
CA TYR A 31 16.99 -9.71 4.88
C TYR A 31 18.01 -10.38 5.81
N ARG A 32 17.53 -11.03 6.88
CA ARG A 32 18.39 -11.80 7.80
C ARG A 32 19.09 -12.97 7.11
N GLU A 33 18.36 -13.72 6.27
CA GLU A 33 18.90 -14.83 5.47
C GLU A 33 19.99 -14.38 4.50
N ARG A 34 19.91 -13.13 4.00
CA ARG A 34 20.95 -12.50 3.16
C ARG A 34 22.10 -11.87 3.95
N GLY A 35 22.11 -11.99 5.28
CA GLY A 35 23.12 -11.39 6.15
C GLY A 35 22.98 -9.88 6.37
N ASP A 36 21.89 -9.25 5.91
CA ASP A 36 21.66 -7.82 6.13
C ASP A 36 20.95 -7.58 7.47
N THR A 37 21.75 -7.25 8.48
CA THR A 37 21.31 -7.05 9.87
C THR A 37 21.00 -5.58 10.22
N ARG A 38 21.08 -4.65 9.25
CA ARG A 38 20.85 -3.20 9.46
C ARG A 38 19.45 -2.84 9.96
N PHE A 39 18.51 -3.79 9.85
CA PHE A 39 17.13 -3.66 10.29
C PHE A 39 16.83 -4.42 11.59
N GLY A 40 17.80 -5.00 12.30
CA GLY A 40 17.54 -5.88 13.46
C GLY A 40 16.69 -5.31 14.60
N LYS A 41 16.50 -3.98 14.67
CA LYS A 41 15.65 -3.29 15.67
C LYS A 41 14.33 -2.74 15.12
N ARG A 42 14.04 -2.97 13.83
CA ARG A 42 12.90 -2.40 13.09
C ARG A 42 12.46 -3.37 12.00
N ASN A 43 11.44 -3.01 11.23
CA ASN A 43 11.17 -3.81 10.03
C ASN A 43 12.20 -3.47 8.95
N ALA A 44 12.46 -4.43 8.05
CA ALA A 44 13.06 -4.15 6.75
C ALA A 44 12.14 -3.20 5.97
N PRO A 45 12.63 -2.51 4.92
CA PRO A 45 11.86 -1.47 4.21
C PRO A 45 10.46 -1.95 3.82
N ALA A 46 9.47 -1.28 4.38
CA ALA A 46 8.06 -1.59 4.25
C ALA A 46 7.25 -0.30 4.31
N ILE A 47 6.54 0.03 3.23
CA ILE A 47 5.64 1.19 3.16
C ILE A 47 4.27 0.66 2.73
N GLU A 48 3.23 1.18 3.35
CA GLU A 48 1.85 0.79 3.06
C GLU A 48 1.08 2.00 2.53
N VAL A 49 0.11 1.77 1.64
CA VAL A 49 -0.83 2.78 1.20
C VAL A 49 -2.26 2.26 1.31
N HIS A 50 -3.13 3.04 1.95
CA HIS A 50 -4.51 2.65 2.24
C HIS A 50 -5.57 3.64 1.76
N PHE A 51 -6.78 3.09 1.66
CA PHE A 51 -8.03 3.82 1.62
C PHE A 51 -9.02 3.19 2.61
N VAL A 52 -9.62 4.01 3.47
CA VAL A 52 -10.54 3.56 4.51
C VAL A 52 -11.95 4.00 4.16
N VAL A 53 -12.87 3.04 4.09
CA VAL A 53 -14.32 3.29 4.04
C VAL A 53 -14.87 2.90 5.40
N TRP A 54 -15.65 3.78 6.01
CA TRP A 54 -16.22 3.53 7.33
C TRP A 54 -17.70 3.88 7.37
N SER A 55 -18.41 3.14 8.20
CA SER A 55 -19.81 3.35 8.56
C SER A 55 -19.93 3.25 10.09
N ARG A 56 -21.15 3.41 10.62
CA ARG A 56 -21.39 3.28 12.06
C ARG A 56 -21.05 1.90 12.65
N ARG A 57 -21.07 0.84 11.83
CA ARG A 57 -20.93 -0.55 12.31
C ARG A 57 -19.73 -1.31 11.74
N ARG A 58 -19.18 -0.81 10.62
CA ARG A 58 -18.18 -1.52 9.84
C ARG A 58 -17.18 -0.54 9.25
N SER A 59 -15.91 -0.90 9.26
CA SER A 59 -14.89 -0.28 8.42
C SER A 59 -14.26 -1.30 7.49
N ALA A 60 -13.89 -0.85 6.30
CA ALA A 60 -13.15 -1.61 5.32
C ALA A 60 -11.89 -0.81 4.96
N ILE A 61 -10.75 -1.46 5.04
CA ILE A 61 -9.45 -0.91 4.72
C ILE A 61 -8.94 -1.65 3.50
N LEU A 62 -8.87 -0.95 2.37
CA LEU A 62 -8.10 -1.41 1.22
C LEU A 62 -6.66 -0.97 1.43
N SER A 63 -5.73 -1.92 1.44
CA SER A 63 -4.34 -1.71 1.81
C SER A 63 -3.42 -2.36 0.79
N ILE A 64 -2.35 -1.66 0.39
CA ILE A 64 -1.35 -2.15 -0.56
C ILE A 64 0.03 -2.02 0.08
N LEU A 65 0.80 -3.11 0.10
CA LEU A 65 2.10 -3.15 0.78
C LEU A 65 3.27 -3.13 -0.20
N ASP A 66 4.12 -2.11 -0.10
CA ASP A 66 5.43 -2.06 -0.73
C ASP A 66 6.50 -2.66 0.17
N THR A 67 7.02 -3.82 -0.22
CA THR A 67 8.27 -4.37 0.31
C THR A 67 9.18 -4.73 -0.85
N VAL A 68 10.48 -4.78 -0.59
CA VAL A 68 11.51 -5.13 -1.59
C VAL A 68 11.27 -6.50 -2.22
N THR A 69 10.66 -7.43 -1.48
CA THR A 69 10.42 -8.81 -1.93
C THR A 69 9.00 -9.03 -2.45
N GLY A 70 8.05 -8.20 -2.03
CA GLY A 70 6.64 -8.36 -2.37
C GLY A 70 6.27 -7.73 -3.71
N CYS A 71 6.99 -6.71 -4.18
CA CYS A 71 6.61 -5.91 -5.33
C CYS A 71 7.49 -6.12 -6.57
N THR A 72 6.93 -5.86 -7.75
CA THR A 72 7.65 -5.81 -9.02
C THR A 72 7.51 -4.44 -9.64
N VAL A 73 8.56 -3.92 -10.27
CA VAL A 73 8.48 -2.65 -11.00
C VAL A 73 7.61 -2.84 -12.24
N LYS A 74 6.55 -2.03 -12.38
CA LYS A 74 5.71 -1.99 -13.57
C LYS A 74 6.24 -0.97 -14.58
N MET A 75 6.60 0.22 -14.10
CA MET A 75 7.20 1.26 -14.93
C MET A 75 7.93 2.30 -14.08
N THR A 76 8.89 2.98 -14.71
CA THR A 76 9.59 4.13 -14.14
C THR A 76 9.39 5.33 -15.05
N VAL A 77 9.14 6.49 -14.45
CA VAL A 77 8.94 7.76 -15.14
C VAL A 77 9.97 8.76 -14.59
N PRO A 78 11.22 8.74 -15.09
CA PRO A 78 12.31 9.55 -14.53
C PRO A 78 12.00 11.04 -14.48
N GLN A 79 11.37 11.58 -15.52
CA GLN A 79 10.97 12.99 -15.63
C GLN A 79 9.94 13.43 -14.58
N ALA A 80 9.25 12.47 -13.95
CA ALA A 80 8.28 12.72 -12.89
C ALA A 80 8.77 12.24 -11.51
N HIS A 81 10.02 11.76 -11.42
CA HIS A 81 10.60 11.13 -10.22
C HIS A 81 9.64 10.10 -9.59
N ALA A 82 9.06 9.25 -10.44
CA ALA A 82 8.02 8.32 -10.04
C ALA A 82 8.34 6.90 -10.51
N THR A 83 8.17 5.93 -9.60
CA THR A 83 8.18 4.51 -9.93
C THR A 83 6.82 3.94 -9.58
N VAL A 84 6.21 3.24 -10.53
CA VAL A 84 4.98 2.48 -10.28
C VAL A 84 5.35 1.03 -10.15
N LYS A 85 4.98 0.43 -9.03
CA LYS A 85 5.16 -0.99 -8.73
C LYS A 85 3.82 -1.70 -8.76
N LEU A 86 3.84 -3.00 -8.98
CA LEU A 86 2.72 -3.90 -8.75
C LEU A 86 2.96 -4.62 -7.42
N CYS A 87 2.11 -4.39 -6.44
CA CYS A 87 2.30 -4.81 -5.05
C CYS A 87 1.11 -5.62 -4.53
N PRO A 88 1.30 -6.52 -3.55
CA PRO A 88 0.21 -7.24 -2.90
C PRO A 88 -0.82 -6.27 -2.32
N MET A 89 -2.10 -6.63 -2.44
CA MET A 89 -3.22 -5.87 -1.90
C MET A 89 -4.05 -6.74 -0.96
N ARG A 90 -4.56 -6.16 0.11
CA ARG A 90 -5.51 -6.80 1.04
C ARG A 90 -6.69 -5.90 1.32
N VAL A 91 -7.81 -6.52 1.65
CA VAL A 91 -9.00 -5.83 2.18
C VAL A 91 -9.26 -6.34 3.58
N ALA A 92 -9.08 -5.49 4.58
CA ALA A 92 -9.39 -5.81 5.97
C ALA A 92 -10.74 -5.21 6.35
N ILE A 93 -11.68 -6.05 6.77
CA ILE A 93 -13.01 -5.67 7.19
C ILE A 93 -13.08 -5.80 8.71
N TYR A 94 -13.41 -4.72 9.38
CA TYR A 94 -13.63 -4.67 10.83
C TYR A 94 -15.12 -4.50 11.12
N GLU A 95 -15.65 -5.39 11.95
CA GLU A 95 -17.01 -5.34 12.49
C GLU A 95 -16.92 -5.43 14.02
N GLY A 96 -16.90 -4.27 14.68
CA GLY A 96 -16.54 -4.19 16.10
C GLY A 96 -15.08 -4.61 16.32
N ILE A 97 -14.87 -5.69 17.07
CA ILE A 97 -13.53 -6.25 17.35
C ILE A 97 -13.14 -7.38 16.39
N GLU A 98 -14.09 -7.90 15.59
CA GLU A 98 -13.82 -8.96 14.63
C GLU A 98 -13.16 -8.36 13.39
N VAL A 99 -12.11 -9.02 12.93
CA VAL A 99 -11.40 -8.65 11.71
C VAL A 99 -11.35 -9.82 10.75
N ARG A 100 -11.72 -9.57 9.49
CA ARG A 100 -11.51 -10.50 8.39
C ARG A 100 -10.64 -9.82 7.33
N THR A 101 -9.48 -10.41 7.07
CA THR A 101 -8.56 -9.95 6.02
C THR A 101 -8.68 -10.85 4.79
N LEU A 102 -8.97 -10.24 3.66
CA LEU A 102 -9.10 -10.89 2.36
C LEU A 102 -7.86 -10.57 1.51
N ASP A 103 -7.38 -11.56 0.77
CA ASP A 103 -6.39 -11.34 -0.29
C ASP A 103 -7.06 -10.64 -1.48
N GLY A 104 -6.55 -9.46 -1.83
CA GLY A 104 -7.03 -8.65 -2.95
C GLY A 104 -6.21 -8.85 -4.22
N GLY A 105 -5.24 -9.77 -4.23
CA GLY A 105 -4.32 -9.97 -5.34
C GLY A 105 -3.25 -8.89 -5.37
N ARG A 106 -3.12 -8.18 -6.50
CA ARG A 106 -2.10 -7.14 -6.67
C ARG A 106 -2.69 -5.86 -7.23
N ALA A 107 -2.16 -4.73 -6.77
CA ALA A 107 -2.55 -3.39 -7.22
C ALA A 107 -1.32 -2.51 -7.42
N CYS A 108 -1.48 -1.43 -8.19
CA CYS A 108 -0.40 -0.49 -8.41
C CYS A 108 -0.09 0.32 -7.16
N PHE A 109 1.19 0.49 -6.89
CA PHE A 109 1.74 1.31 -5.82
C PHE A 109 2.62 2.39 -6.44
N LEU A 110 2.37 3.65 -6.08
CA LEU A 110 3.24 4.76 -6.48
C LEU A 110 4.31 4.95 -5.40
N GLU A 111 5.53 4.54 -5.71
CA GLU A 111 6.69 4.79 -4.87
C GLU A 111 7.06 6.27 -4.98
N ARG A 112 7.15 6.93 -3.83
CA ARG A 112 7.61 8.30 -3.73
C ARG A 112 9.11 8.25 -3.45
N SER A 113 9.92 8.75 -4.38
CA SER A 113 11.37 8.83 -4.18
C SER A 113 11.67 9.56 -2.87
N ALA A 114 12.43 8.92 -1.98
CA ALA A 114 12.80 9.52 -0.71
C ALA A 114 13.52 10.86 -0.95
N GLY A 115 13.02 11.95 -0.35
CA GLY A 115 13.65 13.26 -0.39
C GLY A 115 13.25 14.18 -1.54
N THR A 116 12.48 13.73 -2.54
CA THR A 116 11.81 14.63 -3.48
C THR A 116 10.33 14.68 -3.14
N LEU A 117 9.81 15.89 -2.91
CA LEU A 117 8.38 16.12 -2.93
C LEU A 117 7.93 15.83 -4.36
N ALA A 118 7.63 14.55 -4.67
CA ALA A 118 6.95 14.18 -5.89
C ALA A 118 5.79 15.14 -6.03
N ASN A 119 5.81 15.98 -7.08
CA ASN A 119 4.87 17.09 -7.22
C ASN A 119 3.46 16.53 -7.00
N PRO A 120 2.82 16.79 -5.85
CA PRO A 120 1.59 16.11 -5.48
C PRO A 120 0.43 16.50 -6.41
N THR A 121 0.62 17.57 -7.19
CA THR A 121 -0.34 18.00 -8.21
C THR A 121 -0.24 17.20 -9.52
N GLY A 122 0.90 16.54 -9.78
CA GLY A 122 1.16 15.80 -11.03
C GLY A 122 1.07 14.28 -10.90
N SER A 123 1.42 13.71 -9.74
CA SER A 123 1.45 12.25 -9.55
C SER A 123 0.82 11.85 -8.22
N ALA A 124 -0.16 10.96 -8.25
CA ALA A 124 -0.89 10.53 -7.06
C ALA A 124 -1.53 9.13 -7.22
N ALA A 125 -1.64 8.43 -6.09
CA ALA A 125 -2.56 7.31 -5.94
C ALA A 125 -3.93 7.83 -5.49
N TYR A 126 -4.98 7.47 -6.22
CA TYR A 126 -6.35 7.86 -5.92
C TYR A 126 -7.21 6.66 -5.60
N ALA A 127 -8.24 6.92 -4.79
CA ALA A 127 -9.28 5.95 -4.49
C ALA A 127 -10.61 6.69 -4.29
N SER A 128 -11.71 6.04 -4.67
CA SER A 128 -13.06 6.54 -4.48
C SER A 128 -14.01 5.38 -4.20
N TYR A 129 -14.95 5.56 -3.28
CA TYR A 129 -15.96 4.54 -2.97
C TYR A 129 -17.27 4.82 -3.74
N ASP A 130 -17.72 3.84 -4.52
CA ASP A 130 -19.05 3.81 -5.14
C ASP A 130 -20.03 3.18 -4.16
N VAL A 131 -20.88 4.01 -3.54
CA VAL A 131 -21.88 3.58 -2.54
C VAL A 131 -22.92 2.66 -3.16
N ALA A 132 -23.34 2.89 -4.41
CA ALA A 132 -24.40 2.09 -5.04
C ALA A 132 -23.92 0.68 -5.39
N ARG A 133 -22.66 0.55 -5.80
CA ARG A 133 -22.05 -0.74 -6.14
C ARG A 133 -21.29 -1.40 -4.99
N HIS A 134 -21.10 -0.68 -3.89
CA HIS A 134 -20.22 -1.05 -2.79
C HIS A 134 -18.80 -1.42 -3.26
N THR A 135 -18.23 -0.65 -4.18
CA THR A 135 -16.88 -0.94 -4.72
C THR A 135 -15.93 0.23 -4.47
N VAL A 136 -14.66 -0.07 -4.19
CA VAL A 136 -13.59 0.92 -4.19
C VAL A 136 -12.92 0.93 -5.56
N ARG A 137 -13.00 2.06 -6.26
CA ARG A 137 -12.20 2.31 -7.46
C ARG A 137 -10.85 2.89 -7.05
N ILE A 138 -9.77 2.28 -7.51
CA ILE A 138 -8.40 2.76 -7.28
C ILE A 138 -7.68 3.02 -8.58
N GLY A 139 -6.63 3.84 -8.54
CA GLY A 139 -5.70 4.00 -9.65
C GLY A 139 -4.53 4.91 -9.34
N ILE A 140 -3.63 5.02 -10.32
CA ILE A 140 -2.43 5.86 -10.24
C ILE A 140 -2.46 6.87 -11.39
N ILE A 141 -2.13 8.11 -11.06
CA ILE A 141 -1.83 9.18 -12.01
C ILE A 141 -0.33 9.48 -11.88
N VAL A 142 0.37 9.60 -13.02
CA VAL A 142 1.75 10.07 -13.08
C VAL A 142 1.85 11.15 -14.14
N ASN A 143 2.41 12.30 -13.79
CA ASN A 143 2.53 13.46 -14.67
C ASN A 143 1.20 13.81 -15.40
N HIS A 144 0.12 13.90 -14.61
CA HIS A 144 -1.24 14.20 -15.07
C HIS A 144 -1.87 13.16 -16.02
N LYS A 145 -1.27 11.97 -16.16
CA LYS A 145 -1.81 10.88 -16.98
C LYS A 145 -2.14 9.68 -16.11
N ALA A 146 -3.31 9.09 -16.32
CA ALA A 146 -3.65 7.81 -15.73
C ALA A 146 -2.69 6.74 -16.24
N VAL A 147 -2.29 5.81 -15.37
CA VAL A 147 -1.40 4.71 -15.73
C VAL A 147 -2.23 3.50 -16.18
N ASP A 148 -2.01 3.06 -17.41
CA ASP A 148 -2.72 1.92 -17.99
C ASP A 148 -2.49 0.64 -17.18
N GLY A 149 -3.60 -0.06 -16.92
CA GLY A 149 -3.61 -1.28 -16.10
C GLY A 149 -3.38 -1.05 -14.60
N CYS A 150 -3.50 0.18 -14.11
CA CYS A 150 -3.53 0.48 -12.67
C CYS A 150 -4.92 0.82 -12.14
N SER A 151 -5.91 1.02 -13.02
CA SER A 151 -7.29 1.24 -12.61
C SER A 151 -7.98 -0.09 -12.31
N LEU A 152 -8.48 -0.24 -11.07
CA LEU A 152 -9.14 -1.46 -10.59
C LEU A 152 -10.40 -1.08 -9.79
N SER A 153 -11.43 -1.92 -9.87
CA SER A 153 -12.58 -1.88 -8.96
C SER A 153 -12.50 -3.06 -8.00
N VAL A 154 -12.48 -2.78 -6.70
CA VAL A 154 -12.39 -3.79 -5.64
C VAL A 154 -13.74 -3.88 -4.92
N PRO A 155 -14.38 -5.05 -4.90
CA PRO A 155 -15.61 -5.29 -4.12
C PRO A 155 -15.41 -5.20 -2.61
#